data_AF-A0A812PQS1-F1
#
_entry.id   AF-A0A812PQS1-F1
#
_cell.length_a   1.000
_cell.length_b   1.000
_cell.length_c   1.000
_cell.angle_alpha   90.00
_cell.angle_beta   90.00
_cell.angle_gamma   90.00
#
_symmetry.space_group_name_H-M   'P 1'
#
loop_
_entity.id
_entity.type
_entity.pdbx_description
1 polymer ?
#
loop_
_entity_poly.entity_id
_entity_poly.type
_entity_poly.pdbx_seq_one_letter_code
_entity_poly.pdbx_strand_id
1 'polypeptide(L)'
;MQTASTTQICLRPWFRFGLASSAALVLSSLVFFVVWQGRSSSGRMEPRILEPVEEASDRRLGPEGSDEFLSLGLSTVCRSSLRNITEIVPSQGMVKTNLPRQSCEDLCIKDGRCRGYEYRYGERRCELWHESILAHLNVFHNRTVSGPPDFVCVVRQPTCRELRGHKSLKNEEVNSLSFYLMEFCDTGPTPELYGPCSKRYAEDIIQTSQRLCDAVRHVCGTATC
;
A
#
# COMPACT_ATOMS: atom_id res chain seq x y z
N MET A 1 -32.65 28.51 -17.16
CA MET A 1 -32.99 28.23 -15.75
C MET A 1 -31.98 27.22 -15.23
N GLN A 2 -31.00 27.68 -14.45
CA GLN A 2 -29.96 26.83 -13.85
C GLN A 2 -30.33 26.62 -12.38
N THR A 3 -30.46 25.37 -11.95
CA THR A 3 -30.64 25.00 -10.54
C THR A 3 -29.28 24.65 -9.95
N ALA A 4 -28.75 25.53 -9.10
CA ALA A 4 -27.58 25.24 -8.27
C ALA A 4 -28.02 24.39 -7.06
N SER A 5 -27.41 23.21 -6.91
CA SER A 5 -27.59 22.34 -5.74
C SER A 5 -26.46 22.60 -4.75
N THR A 6 -26.78 23.25 -3.64
CA THR A 6 -25.85 23.56 -2.55
C THR A 6 -25.80 22.38 -1.58
N THR A 7 -24.77 21.55 -1.68
CA THR A 7 -24.54 20.46 -0.72
C THR A 7 -23.82 20.99 0.51
N GLN A 8 -24.57 21.10 1.61
CA GLN A 8 -24.10 21.58 2.91
C GLN A 8 -23.34 20.45 3.61
N ILE A 9 -22.02 20.57 3.72
CA ILE A 9 -21.17 19.63 4.47
C ILE A 9 -21.27 19.99 5.96
N CYS A 10 -21.86 19.09 6.73
CA CYS A 10 -21.89 19.16 8.20
C CYS A 10 -20.46 19.15 8.76
N LEU A 11 -20.08 20.23 9.43
CA LEU A 11 -18.90 20.29 10.28
C LEU A 11 -19.34 20.52 11.73
N ARG A 12 -18.66 19.81 12.65
CA ARG A 12 -18.38 20.09 14.08
C ARG A 12 -19.16 19.28 15.13
N PRO A 13 -18.64 19.13 16.38
CA PRO A 13 -17.45 19.78 17.00
C PRO A 13 -16.42 18.80 17.63
N TRP A 14 -15.12 18.93 17.36
CA TRP A 14 -14.12 19.68 18.16
C TRP A 14 -14.35 19.61 19.69
N PHE A 15 -13.89 18.53 20.30
CA PHE A 15 -13.73 18.41 21.75
C PHE A 15 -12.51 19.21 22.21
N ARG A 16 -12.75 20.19 23.11
CA ARG A 16 -11.70 20.90 23.84
C ARG A 16 -11.18 19.97 24.95
N PHE A 17 -9.94 19.51 24.84
CA PHE A 17 -9.23 18.98 26.01
C PHE A 17 -8.61 20.14 26.78
N GLY A 18 -9.05 20.30 28.03
CA GLY A 18 -8.50 21.24 28.98
C GLY A 18 -7.09 20.85 29.38
N LEU A 19 -6.21 21.85 29.40
CA LEU A 19 -4.93 21.80 30.06
C LEU A 19 -5.15 21.62 31.57
N ALA A 20 -4.67 20.51 32.12
CA ALA A 20 -4.40 20.38 33.55
C ALA A 20 -2.90 20.15 33.74
N SER A 21 -2.20 21.23 34.08
CA SER A 21 -0.94 21.16 34.80
C SER A 21 -1.16 20.44 36.13
N SER A 22 -0.24 19.56 36.52
CA SER A 22 0.39 19.59 37.85
C SER A 22 1.37 18.43 38.07
N ALA A 23 2.51 18.82 38.63
CA ALA A 23 3.30 18.14 39.66
C ALA A 23 4.10 16.88 39.29
N ALA A 24 5.41 17.09 39.32
CA ALA A 24 6.43 16.10 39.58
C ALA A 24 6.17 15.35 40.89
N LEU A 25 6.40 14.03 40.88
CA LEU A 25 6.77 13.27 42.06
C LEU A 25 7.94 12.34 41.73
N VAL A 26 8.95 12.45 42.57
CA VAL A 26 10.20 11.70 42.63
C VAL A 26 9.97 10.40 43.42
N LEU A 27 10.86 9.43 43.21
CA LEU A 27 11.16 8.25 44.05
C LEU A 27 10.29 7.00 43.80
N SER A 28 10.92 5.93 43.32
CA SER A 28 11.61 4.98 44.21
C SER A 28 11.96 3.70 43.45
N SER A 29 13.24 3.35 43.47
CA SER A 29 13.76 2.09 42.96
C SER A 29 13.30 0.94 43.86
N LEU A 30 12.43 0.06 43.34
CA LEU A 30 12.21 -1.27 43.90
C LEU A 30 12.47 -2.31 42.81
N VAL A 31 13.67 -2.88 42.89
CA VAL A 31 14.06 -4.08 42.17
C VAL A 31 13.30 -5.27 42.78
N PHE A 32 12.21 -5.67 42.15
CA PHE A 32 11.59 -6.96 42.44
C PHE A 32 12.23 -8.03 41.55
N PHE A 33 13.17 -8.79 42.13
CA PHE A 33 13.56 -10.10 41.59
C PHE A 33 12.40 -11.07 41.84
N VAL A 34 11.50 -11.20 40.87
CA VAL A 34 10.56 -12.32 40.83
C VAL A 34 11.31 -13.53 40.29
N VAL A 35 11.72 -14.41 41.20
CA VAL A 35 12.20 -15.76 40.88
C VAL A 35 11.01 -16.55 40.32
N TRP A 36 10.92 -16.65 39.00
CA TRP A 36 9.94 -17.51 38.34
C TRP A 36 10.48 -18.93 38.23
N GLN A 37 10.20 -19.78 39.22
CA GLN A 37 10.33 -21.23 39.08
C GLN A 37 9.08 -21.78 38.40
N GLY A 38 9.07 -21.73 37.07
CA GLY A 38 8.03 -22.32 36.22
C GLY A 38 8.42 -23.72 35.75
N ARG A 39 7.73 -24.73 36.30
CA ARG A 39 7.75 -26.15 35.92
C ARG A 39 7.94 -26.39 34.42
N SER A 40 9.01 -27.10 34.08
CA SER A 40 9.18 -27.76 32.78
C SER A 40 8.20 -28.94 32.68
N SER A 41 7.06 -28.74 32.02
CA SER A 41 6.24 -29.84 31.51
C SER A 41 6.72 -30.18 30.10
N SER A 42 7.53 -31.23 30.00
CA SER A 42 7.91 -31.88 28.76
C SER A 42 6.68 -32.52 28.12
N GLY A 43 5.86 -31.69 27.47
CA GLY A 43 4.82 -32.15 26.56
C GLY A 43 5.48 -32.52 25.24
N ARG A 44 5.71 -33.81 25.02
CA ARG A 44 6.10 -34.38 23.73
C ARG A 44 5.00 -34.02 22.72
N MET A 45 5.22 -32.96 21.96
CA MET A 45 4.34 -32.55 20.87
C MET A 45 4.58 -33.53 19.73
N GLU A 46 3.63 -34.44 19.54
CA GLU A 46 3.55 -35.28 18.34
C GLU A 46 3.54 -34.36 17.12
N PRO A 47 4.47 -34.51 16.15
CA PRO A 47 4.45 -33.69 14.95
C PRO A 47 3.18 -34.03 14.17
N ARG A 48 2.19 -33.13 14.23
CA ARG A 48 1.09 -33.16 13.26
C ARG A 48 1.73 -32.94 11.89
N ILE A 49 1.70 -33.99 11.09
CA ILE A 49 1.97 -33.93 9.65
C ILE A 49 0.96 -32.92 9.11
N LEU A 50 1.43 -31.70 8.87
CA LEU A 50 0.66 -30.68 8.18
C LEU A 50 0.41 -31.24 6.78
N GLU A 51 -0.86 -31.55 6.49
CA GLU A 51 -1.26 -31.88 5.13
C GLU A 51 -0.76 -30.78 4.19
N PRO A 52 -0.26 -31.14 3.01
CA PRO A 52 0.22 -30.16 2.04
C PRO A 52 -0.92 -29.18 1.79
N VAL A 53 -0.72 -27.92 2.20
CA VAL A 53 -1.62 -26.84 1.84
C VAL A 53 -1.65 -26.84 0.33
N GLU A 54 -2.74 -27.32 -0.28
CA GLU A 54 -2.93 -27.24 -1.71
C GLU A 54 -2.66 -25.80 -2.11
N GLU A 55 -1.58 -25.59 -2.86
CA GLU A 55 -1.14 -24.30 -3.31
C GLU A 55 -2.27 -23.76 -4.18
N ALA A 56 -3.08 -22.88 -3.59
CA ALA A 56 -4.32 -22.40 -4.16
C ALA A 56 -4.06 -22.02 -5.62
N SER A 57 -4.74 -22.74 -6.53
CA SER A 57 -4.79 -22.56 -7.98
C SER A 57 -4.32 -21.18 -8.40
N ASP A 58 -3.31 -21.13 -9.28
CA ASP A 58 -2.66 -19.93 -9.85
C ASP A 58 -3.61 -19.09 -10.72
N ARG A 59 -4.75 -18.72 -10.12
CA ARG A 59 -5.75 -17.83 -10.70
C ARG A 59 -5.12 -16.46 -10.81
N ARG A 60 -5.29 -15.86 -11.98
CA ARG A 60 -4.88 -14.50 -12.28
C ARG A 60 -6.10 -13.61 -12.36
N LEU A 61 -5.87 -12.32 -12.17
CA LEU A 61 -6.89 -11.30 -12.38
C LEU A 61 -7.26 -11.24 -13.87
N GLY A 62 -8.57 -11.32 -14.14
CA GLY A 62 -9.17 -11.27 -15.48
C GLY A 62 -9.39 -12.65 -16.12
N PRO A 63 -10.28 -12.75 -17.14
CA PRO A 63 -10.43 -13.98 -17.92
C PRO A 63 -9.12 -14.34 -18.63
N GLU A 64 -8.92 -15.63 -18.90
CA GLU A 64 -7.74 -16.14 -19.59
C GLU A 64 -7.58 -15.43 -20.96
N GLY A 65 -6.45 -14.72 -21.13
CA GLY A 65 -6.18 -13.89 -22.31
C GLY A 65 -6.58 -12.42 -22.21
N SER A 66 -7.07 -11.92 -21.05
CA SER A 66 -7.33 -10.49 -20.84
C SER A 66 -6.13 -9.72 -20.30
N ASP A 67 -5.85 -8.54 -20.84
CA ASP A 67 -4.77 -7.67 -20.38
C ASP A 67 -5.22 -6.78 -19.21
N GLU A 68 -5.63 -7.39 -18.09
CA GLU A 68 -6.06 -6.65 -16.91
C GLU A 68 -4.86 -6.07 -16.15
N PHE A 69 -4.93 -4.77 -15.86
CA PHE A 69 -3.93 -4.03 -15.11
C PHE A 69 -4.53 -3.50 -13.81
N LEU A 70 -3.77 -3.61 -12.73
CA LEU A 70 -4.13 -3.08 -11.42
C LEU A 70 -3.10 -2.01 -11.00
N SER A 71 -3.58 -0.77 -10.88
CA SER A 71 -2.78 0.32 -10.29
C SER A 71 -2.70 0.16 -8.78
N LEU A 72 -1.50 0.31 -8.22
CA LEU A 72 -1.24 0.29 -6.78
C LEU A 72 -1.33 1.68 -6.13
N GLY A 73 -1.80 2.68 -6.88
CA GLY A 73 -2.08 4.04 -6.42
C GLY A 73 -1.01 5.05 -6.80
N LEU A 74 -1.29 6.34 -6.61
CA LEU A 74 -0.30 7.39 -6.82
C LEU A 74 0.82 7.31 -5.78
N SER A 75 1.98 7.87 -6.12
CA SER A 75 3.20 7.83 -5.29
C SER A 75 3.73 6.42 -5.01
N THR A 76 3.29 5.42 -5.76
CA THR A 76 3.75 4.05 -5.56
C THR A 76 4.84 3.70 -6.56
N VAL A 77 5.91 3.12 -6.02
CA VAL A 77 7.01 2.55 -6.80
C VAL A 77 7.00 1.03 -6.67
N CYS A 78 7.30 0.33 -7.75
CA CYS A 78 7.29 -1.12 -7.85
C CYS A 78 8.54 -1.72 -7.21
N ARG A 79 8.40 -2.88 -6.55
CA ARG A 79 9.52 -3.63 -5.97
C ARG A 79 9.37 -5.12 -6.24
N SER A 80 10.47 -5.76 -6.64
CA SER A 80 10.57 -7.21 -6.86
C SER A 80 10.40 -8.02 -5.57
N SER A 81 10.69 -7.42 -4.41
CA SER A 81 10.78 -8.13 -3.14
C SER A 81 10.25 -7.33 -1.95
N LEU A 82 9.51 -8.02 -1.08
CA LEU A 82 9.13 -7.51 0.24
C LEU A 82 10.33 -7.32 1.19
N ARG A 83 11.44 -8.03 0.94
CA ARG A 83 12.63 -8.00 1.80
C ARG A 83 13.71 -7.06 1.29
N ASN A 84 13.78 -6.87 -0.02
CA ASN A 84 14.74 -5.97 -0.65
C ASN A 84 14.02 -4.84 -1.36
N ILE A 85 13.72 -3.79 -0.59
CA ILE A 85 13.04 -2.58 -1.07
C ILE A 85 13.98 -1.58 -1.76
N THR A 86 15.28 -1.90 -1.88
CA THR A 86 16.29 -0.99 -2.46
C THR A 86 16.39 -1.07 -3.98
N GLU A 87 15.84 -2.11 -4.61
CA GLU A 87 15.79 -2.22 -6.06
C GLU A 87 14.77 -1.22 -6.61
N ILE A 88 15.25 -0.18 -7.29
CA ILE A 88 14.41 0.91 -7.82
C ILE A 88 14.05 0.67 -9.28
N VAL A 89 14.85 -0.14 -9.99
CA VAL A 89 14.70 -0.46 -11.42
C VAL A 89 14.73 -1.97 -11.59
N PRO A 90 13.90 -2.58 -12.46
CA PRO A 90 13.88 -4.01 -12.67
C PRO A 90 15.21 -4.52 -13.24
N SER A 91 15.84 -5.48 -12.56
CA SER A 91 17.09 -6.10 -12.98
C SER A 91 17.05 -6.72 -14.39
N GLN A 92 15.91 -7.32 -14.75
CA GLN A 92 15.69 -7.96 -16.05
C GLN A 92 14.75 -7.17 -16.97
N GLY A 93 14.32 -5.99 -16.54
CA GLY A 93 13.30 -5.21 -17.21
C GLY A 93 13.81 -4.34 -18.36
N MET A 94 12.99 -3.37 -18.74
CA MET A 94 13.31 -2.42 -19.80
C MET A 94 12.89 -1.02 -19.41
N VAL A 95 13.77 -0.05 -19.60
CA VAL A 95 13.48 1.37 -19.38
C VAL A 95 13.23 2.06 -20.73
N LYS A 96 12.14 2.82 -20.82
CA LYS A 96 11.81 3.68 -21.96
C LYS A 96 11.48 5.08 -21.47
N THR A 97 11.85 6.10 -22.23
CA THR A 97 11.64 7.50 -21.89
C THR A 97 10.87 8.22 -22.99
N ASN A 98 10.40 9.43 -22.69
CA ASN A 98 9.69 10.33 -23.61
C ASN A 98 8.32 9.82 -24.13
N LEU A 99 7.73 8.80 -23.52
CA LEU A 99 6.43 8.24 -23.93
C LEU A 99 5.34 8.48 -22.87
N PRO A 100 4.06 8.59 -23.27
CA PRO A 100 2.96 8.72 -22.32
C PRO A 100 2.70 7.39 -21.58
N ARG A 101 2.12 7.47 -20.38
CA ARG A 101 1.77 6.29 -19.56
C ARG A 101 1.06 5.18 -20.34
N GLN A 102 0.10 5.54 -21.20
CA GLN A 102 -0.67 4.56 -21.98
C GLN A 102 0.24 3.69 -22.86
N SER A 103 1.32 4.25 -23.39
CA SER A 103 2.28 3.50 -24.18
C SER A 103 3.07 2.48 -23.36
N CYS A 104 3.16 2.62 -22.02
CA CYS A 104 3.68 1.56 -21.16
C CYS A 104 2.79 0.33 -21.15
N GLU A 105 1.48 0.53 -21.05
CA GLU A 105 0.50 -0.56 -21.11
C GLU A 105 0.63 -1.30 -22.44
N ASP A 106 0.64 -0.56 -23.56
CA ASP A 106 0.79 -1.15 -24.90
C ASP A 106 2.09 -1.94 -25.06
N LEU A 107 3.20 -1.41 -24.52
CA LEU A 107 4.49 -2.09 -24.55
C LEU A 107 4.49 -3.34 -23.67
N CYS A 108 3.88 -3.26 -22.49
CA CYS A 108 3.75 -4.39 -21.58
C CYS A 108 2.86 -5.49 -22.17
N ILE A 109 1.76 -5.14 -22.84
CA ILE A 109 0.90 -6.10 -23.54
C ILE A 109 1.68 -6.84 -24.63
N LYS A 110 2.47 -6.09 -25.43
CA LYS A 110 3.28 -6.64 -26.53
C LYS A 110 4.43 -7.52 -26.04
N ASP A 111 5.00 -7.26 -24.87
CA ASP A 111 6.02 -8.12 -24.26
C ASP A 111 5.35 -9.19 -23.38
N GLY A 112 5.29 -10.42 -23.88
CA GLY A 112 4.72 -11.56 -23.15
C GLY A 112 5.41 -11.90 -21.82
N ARG A 113 6.59 -11.33 -21.55
CA ARG A 113 7.29 -11.48 -20.27
C ARG A 113 6.92 -10.39 -19.27
N CYS A 114 6.26 -9.32 -19.70
CA CYS A 114 5.93 -8.19 -18.84
C CYS A 114 4.88 -8.57 -17.79
N ARG A 115 5.23 -8.30 -16.53
CA ARG A 115 4.42 -8.51 -15.31
C ARG A 115 3.84 -7.22 -14.76
N GLY A 116 4.22 -6.08 -15.32
CA GLY A 116 3.75 -4.76 -14.91
C GLY A 116 4.71 -3.67 -15.32
N TYR A 117 4.40 -2.44 -14.94
CA TYR A 117 5.27 -1.31 -15.21
C TYR A 117 5.21 -0.28 -14.08
N GLU A 118 6.30 0.45 -13.92
CA GLU A 118 6.33 1.72 -13.19
C GLU A 118 6.35 2.86 -14.19
N TYR A 119 5.54 3.89 -13.96
CA TYR A 119 5.58 5.10 -14.78
C TYR A 119 5.83 6.33 -13.92
N ARG A 120 6.79 7.14 -14.37
CA ARG A 120 7.11 8.44 -13.80
C ARG A 120 6.64 9.56 -14.71
N TYR A 121 5.64 10.33 -14.27
CA TYR A 121 5.01 11.39 -15.04
C TYR A 121 5.97 12.54 -15.37
N GLY A 122 6.77 12.99 -14.39
CA GLY A 122 7.70 14.11 -14.57
C GLY A 122 8.77 13.84 -15.63
N GLU A 123 9.24 12.59 -15.72
CA GLU A 123 10.30 12.18 -16.65
C GLU A 123 9.76 11.53 -17.94
N ARG A 124 8.45 11.30 -18.01
CA ARG A 124 7.83 10.47 -19.07
C ARG A 124 8.56 9.14 -19.24
N ARG A 125 8.92 8.55 -18.10
CA ARG A 125 9.78 7.38 -17.98
C ARG A 125 8.95 6.18 -17.58
N CYS A 126 9.21 5.07 -18.25
CA CYS A 126 8.50 3.83 -18.15
C CYS A 126 9.49 2.71 -17.86
N GLU A 127 9.24 1.95 -16.82
CA GLU A 127 10.05 0.79 -16.45
C GLU A 127 9.18 -0.45 -16.53
N LEU A 128 9.44 -1.31 -17.52
CA LEU A 128 8.74 -2.57 -17.69
C LEU A 128 9.40 -3.63 -16.81
N TRP A 129 8.60 -4.32 -16.02
CA TRP A 129 9.03 -5.38 -15.12
C TRP A 129 8.79 -6.74 -15.78
N HIS A 130 9.82 -7.57 -15.88
CA HIS A 130 9.70 -8.96 -16.37
C HIS A 130 9.64 -9.99 -15.24
N GLU A 131 10.00 -9.58 -14.03
CA GLU A 131 9.85 -10.34 -12.80
C GLU A 131 8.57 -9.96 -12.07
N SER A 132 8.12 -10.81 -11.16
CA SER A 132 6.97 -10.53 -10.29
C SER A 132 7.22 -9.29 -9.45
N ILE A 133 6.25 -8.37 -9.47
CA ILE A 133 6.22 -7.23 -8.57
C ILE A 133 5.52 -7.71 -7.29
N LEU A 134 6.31 -7.99 -6.24
CA LEU A 134 5.79 -8.55 -4.98
C LEU A 134 5.48 -7.49 -3.92
N ALA A 135 5.99 -6.27 -4.11
CA ALA A 135 5.85 -5.17 -3.16
C ALA A 135 5.71 -3.83 -3.89
N HIS A 136 5.17 -2.84 -3.17
CA HIS A 136 5.21 -1.44 -3.57
C HIS A 136 5.56 -0.58 -2.37
N LEU A 137 6.13 0.59 -2.61
CA LEU A 137 6.37 1.58 -1.57
C LEU A 137 5.67 2.87 -1.92
N ASN A 138 4.98 3.44 -0.96
CA ASN A 138 4.55 4.82 -1.05
C ASN A 138 5.71 5.76 -0.70
N VAL A 139 6.31 6.39 -1.71
CA VAL A 139 7.48 7.28 -1.50
C VAL A 139 7.11 8.60 -0.83
N PHE A 140 5.83 8.98 -0.85
CA PHE A 140 5.37 10.24 -0.26
C PHE A 140 5.29 10.18 1.27
N HIS A 141 5.00 9.01 1.84
CA HIS A 141 4.97 8.83 3.29
C HIS A 141 6.36 8.98 3.93
N ASN A 142 7.43 8.69 3.18
CA ASN A 142 8.80 8.72 3.70
C ASN A 142 9.45 10.12 3.64
N ARG A 143 8.75 11.16 3.16
CA ARG A 143 9.22 12.56 3.09
C ARG A 143 10.54 12.79 2.32
N THR A 144 11.08 11.76 1.67
CA THR A 144 12.35 11.82 0.92
C THR A 144 12.17 12.41 -0.47
N VAL A 145 10.93 12.57 -0.93
CA VAL A 145 10.59 13.11 -2.24
C VAL A 145 9.76 14.38 -2.05
N SER A 146 10.25 15.49 -2.61
CA SER A 146 9.51 16.75 -2.69
C SER A 146 8.84 16.90 -4.06
N GLY A 147 7.70 17.59 -4.11
CA GLY A 147 6.96 17.85 -5.34
C GLY A 147 5.66 17.04 -5.47
N PRO A 148 5.00 17.11 -6.62
CA PRO A 148 3.78 16.33 -6.87
C PRO A 148 4.13 14.84 -6.99
N PRO A 149 3.23 13.94 -6.56
CA PRO A 149 3.39 12.51 -6.69
C PRO A 149 3.37 12.13 -8.17
N ASP A 150 4.55 11.83 -8.71
CA ASP A 150 4.75 11.58 -10.12
C ASP A 150 5.03 10.11 -10.43
N PHE A 151 4.83 9.19 -9.48
CA PHE A 151 5.02 7.74 -9.66
C PHE A 151 3.70 6.98 -9.63
N VAL A 152 3.60 5.93 -10.43
CA VAL A 152 2.56 4.91 -10.32
C VAL A 152 3.14 3.53 -10.63
N CYS A 153 2.91 2.58 -9.72
CA CYS A 153 3.19 1.17 -9.96
C CYS A 153 1.93 0.46 -10.43
N VAL A 154 2.03 -0.29 -11.53
CA VAL A 154 0.91 -1.02 -12.13
C VAL A 154 1.32 -2.46 -12.37
N VAL A 155 0.55 -3.41 -11.85
CA VAL A 155 0.78 -4.84 -12.04
C VAL A 155 -0.17 -5.40 -13.11
N ARG A 156 0.33 -6.32 -13.94
CA ARG A 156 -0.44 -6.97 -15.02
C ARG A 156 -0.79 -8.40 -14.60
N GLN A 157 -2.07 -8.74 -14.68
CA GLN A 157 -2.58 -10.09 -14.37
C GLN A 157 -1.98 -10.70 -13.08
N PRO A 158 -2.00 -9.98 -11.95
CA PRO A 158 -1.35 -10.45 -10.74
C PRO A 158 -1.98 -11.75 -10.24
N THR A 159 -1.14 -12.63 -9.72
CA THR A 159 -1.50 -13.85 -9.01
C THR A 159 -2.07 -13.53 -7.63
N CYS A 160 -2.78 -14.49 -7.02
CA CYS A 160 -3.25 -14.34 -5.65
C CYS A 160 -2.10 -14.04 -4.66
N ARG A 161 -0.91 -14.62 -4.87
CA ARG A 161 0.27 -14.40 -4.02
C ARG A 161 0.75 -12.95 -4.09
N GLU A 162 0.86 -12.40 -5.30
CA GLU A 162 1.24 -10.99 -5.53
C GLU A 162 0.21 -10.03 -4.89
N LEU A 163 -1.09 -10.28 -5.14
CA LEU A 163 -2.17 -9.48 -4.59
C LEU A 163 -2.16 -9.45 -3.04
N ARG A 164 -1.93 -10.60 -2.38
CA ARG A 164 -1.83 -10.66 -0.92
C ARG A 164 -0.63 -9.87 -0.39
N GLY A 165 0.51 -9.92 -1.08
CA GLY A 165 1.70 -9.14 -0.73
C GLY A 165 1.41 -7.64 -0.75
N HIS A 166 0.82 -7.15 -1.83
CA HIS A 166 0.43 -5.75 -1.94
C HIS A 166 -0.64 -5.34 -0.93
N LYS A 167 -1.61 -6.21 -0.64
CA LYS A 167 -2.67 -5.89 0.33
C LYS A 167 -2.11 -5.69 1.73
N SER A 168 -1.17 -6.52 2.16
CA SER A 168 -0.53 -6.38 3.48
C SER A 168 0.09 -4.99 3.62
N LEU A 169 0.86 -4.57 2.62
CA LEU A 169 1.50 -3.24 2.59
C LEU A 169 0.47 -2.11 2.57
N LYS A 170 -0.58 -2.24 1.76
CA LYS A 170 -1.62 -1.22 1.64
C LYS A 170 -2.43 -1.05 2.94
N ASN A 171 -2.66 -2.13 3.68
CA ASN A 171 -3.30 -2.06 5.00
C ASN A 171 -2.44 -1.28 6.00
N GLU A 172 -1.13 -1.51 6.00
CA GLU A 172 -0.19 -0.72 6.80
C GLU A 172 -0.24 0.76 6.42
N GLU A 173 -0.26 1.07 5.11
CA GLU A 173 -0.40 2.45 4.60
C GLU A 173 -1.70 3.11 5.09
N VAL A 174 -2.85 2.45 4.93
CA VAL A 174 -4.16 2.98 5.36
C VAL A 174 -4.21 3.17 6.88
N ASN A 175 -3.69 2.22 7.66
CA ASN A 175 -3.64 2.35 9.12
C ASN A 175 -2.78 3.54 9.55
N SER A 176 -1.65 3.75 8.86
CA SER A 176 -0.76 4.89 9.12
C SER A 176 -1.36 6.23 8.67
N LEU A 177 -2.24 6.23 7.66
CA LEU A 177 -2.81 7.45 7.09
C LEU A 177 -3.64 8.22 8.12
N SER A 178 -4.43 7.53 8.94
CA SER A 178 -5.25 8.18 9.97
C SER A 178 -4.39 8.93 11.00
N PHE A 179 -3.34 8.26 11.51
CA PHE A 179 -2.38 8.84 12.43
C PHE A 179 -1.65 10.03 11.79
N TYR A 180 -1.20 9.88 10.55
CA TYR A 180 -0.52 10.93 9.80
C TYR A 180 -1.38 12.18 9.64
N LEU A 181 -2.63 12.03 9.20
CA LEU A 181 -3.56 13.13 9.01
C LEU A 181 -3.88 13.84 10.33
N MET A 182 -3.94 13.10 11.44
CA MET A 182 -4.17 13.69 12.76
C MET A 182 -2.94 14.45 13.31
N GLU A 183 -1.74 13.92 13.10
CA GLU A 183 -0.51 14.48 13.67
C GLU A 183 0.03 15.68 12.86
N PHE A 184 -0.09 15.65 11.54
CA PHE A 184 0.61 16.61 10.66
C PHE A 184 -0.32 17.57 9.92
N CYS A 185 -1.63 17.39 10.00
CA CYS A 185 -2.61 18.22 9.29
C CYS A 185 -3.52 18.95 10.27
N ASP A 186 -2.94 19.85 11.07
CA ASP A 186 -3.60 20.62 12.14
C ASP A 186 -4.89 21.35 11.70
N THR A 187 -4.99 21.71 10.41
CA THR A 187 -6.14 22.40 9.82
C THR A 187 -7.08 21.49 9.03
N GLY A 188 -6.84 20.17 9.08
CA GLY A 188 -7.47 19.18 8.22
C GLY A 188 -6.83 19.16 6.83
N PRO A 189 -7.41 18.40 5.89
CA PRO A 189 -6.79 18.22 4.60
C PRO A 189 -6.84 19.52 3.76
N THR A 190 -5.73 19.84 3.10
CA THR A 190 -5.60 21.03 2.26
C THR A 190 -6.31 20.83 0.91
N PRO A 191 -6.77 21.91 0.25
CA PRO A 191 -7.35 21.84 -1.10
C PRO A 191 -6.28 21.62 -2.18
N GLU A 192 -5.00 21.57 -1.81
CA GLU A 192 -3.91 21.29 -2.73
C GLU A 192 -4.16 19.94 -3.41
N LEU A 193 -3.91 19.91 -4.73
CA LEU A 193 -4.16 18.73 -5.54
C LEU A 193 -3.37 17.52 -5.02
N TYR A 194 -2.16 17.79 -4.51
CA TYR A 194 -1.26 16.80 -3.95
C TYR A 194 -0.38 17.42 -2.86
N GLY A 195 -0.15 16.65 -1.81
CA GLY A 195 0.57 17.06 -0.62
C GLY A 195 0.29 16.06 0.50
N PRO A 196 1.09 16.02 1.58
CA PRO A 196 0.92 15.01 2.61
C PRO A 196 -0.43 15.16 3.35
N CYS A 197 -0.96 16.37 3.37
CA CYS A 197 -2.29 16.70 3.88
C CYS A 197 -3.35 16.85 2.78
N SER A 198 -3.09 16.47 1.54
CA SER A 198 -4.08 16.63 0.48
C SER A 198 -5.27 15.67 0.68
N LYS A 199 -6.49 16.20 0.65
CA LYS A 199 -7.71 15.38 0.68
C LYS A 199 -7.74 14.37 -0.46
N ARG A 200 -7.39 14.83 -1.66
CA ARG A 200 -7.39 14.02 -2.88
C ARG A 200 -6.40 12.86 -2.79
N TYR A 201 -5.25 13.10 -2.17
CA TYR A 201 -4.25 12.08 -1.93
C TYR A 201 -4.75 11.00 -0.95
N ALA A 202 -5.38 11.40 0.15
CA ALA A 202 -5.99 10.46 1.09
C ALA A 202 -7.11 9.62 0.43
N GLU A 203 -7.95 10.26 -0.39
CA GLU A 203 -9.00 9.57 -1.17
C GLU A 203 -8.41 8.55 -2.16
N ASP A 204 -7.29 8.88 -2.83
CA ASP A 204 -6.59 7.96 -3.74
C ASP A 204 -6.07 6.71 -3.01
N ILE A 205 -5.46 6.87 -1.83
CA ILE A 205 -4.99 5.74 -1.01
C ILE A 205 -6.16 4.83 -0.62
N ILE A 206 -7.27 5.40 -0.12
CA ILE A 206 -8.44 4.64 0.31
C ILE A 206 -9.08 3.91 -0.88
N GLN A 207 -9.29 4.61 -1.99
CA GLN A 207 -9.91 4.03 -3.17
C GLN A 207 -9.05 2.91 -3.78
N THR A 208 -7.73 3.10 -3.80
CA THR A 208 -6.79 2.08 -4.26
C THR A 208 -6.79 0.87 -3.34
N SER A 209 -6.86 1.07 -2.03
CA SER A 209 -7.00 -0.04 -1.06
C SER A 209 -8.27 -0.85 -1.31
N GLN A 210 -9.40 -0.18 -1.56
CA GLN A 210 -10.66 -0.86 -1.92
C GLN A 210 -10.54 -1.68 -3.21
N ARG A 211 -9.98 -1.10 -4.28
CA ARG A 211 -9.75 -1.83 -5.55
C ARG A 211 -8.86 -3.05 -5.37
N LEU A 212 -7.79 -2.92 -4.58
CA LEU A 212 -6.88 -4.04 -4.29
C LEU A 212 -7.59 -5.12 -3.47
N CYS A 213 -8.42 -4.73 -2.51
CA CYS A 213 -9.26 -5.65 -1.73
C CYS A 213 -10.25 -6.41 -2.63
N ASP A 214 -10.89 -5.72 -3.57
CA ASP A 214 -11.83 -6.34 -4.51
C ASP A 214 -11.12 -7.29 -5.48
N ALA A 215 -9.93 -6.92 -5.97
CA ALA A 215 -9.09 -7.80 -6.78
C ALA A 215 -8.68 -9.06 -6.00
N VAL A 216 -8.29 -8.92 -4.72
CA VAL A 216 -7.99 -10.06 -3.83
C VAL A 216 -9.22 -10.94 -3.67
N ARG A 217 -10.40 -10.39 -3.41
CA ARG A 217 -11.64 -11.19 -3.28
C ARG A 217 -11.96 -11.94 -4.57
N HIS A 218 -11.79 -11.28 -5.71
CA HIS A 218 -12.06 -11.86 -7.02
C HIS A 218 -11.12 -13.03 -7.33
N VAL A 219 -9.81 -12.84 -7.15
CA VAL A 219 -8.78 -13.81 -7.56
C VAL A 219 -8.54 -14.89 -6.49
N CYS A 220 -8.50 -14.50 -5.22
CA CYS A 220 -8.18 -15.39 -4.11
C CYS A 220 -9.40 -16.03 -3.43
N GLY A 221 -10.63 -15.65 -3.79
CA GLY A 221 -11.85 -16.09 -3.11
C GLY A 221 -12.17 -15.30 -1.84
N THR A 222 -12.78 -15.94 -0.83
CA THR A 222 -13.39 -15.30 0.36
C THR A 222 -12.39 -14.72 1.37
N ALA A 223 -11.37 -14.00 0.91
CA ALA A 223 -10.48 -13.26 1.78
C ALA A 223 -11.22 -12.09 2.43
N THR A 224 -11.19 -12.01 3.76
CA THR A 224 -11.62 -10.84 4.52
C THR A 224 -10.72 -9.67 4.14
N CYS A 225 -11.34 -8.62 3.62
CA CYS A 225 -10.70 -7.33 3.35
C CYS A 225 -11.35 -6.28 4.22
#